data_AF-A0A2V1BEX6-F1
#
_entry.id   AF-A0A2V1BEX6-F1
#
_cell.length_a   1.000
_cell.length_b   1.000
_cell.length_c   1.000
_cell.angle_alpha   90.00
_cell.angle_beta   90.00
_cell.angle_gamma   90.00
#
_symmetry.space_group_name_H-M   'P 1'
#
loop_
_entity.id
_entity.type
_entity.pdbx_description
1 polymer ?
#
loop_
_entity_poly.entity_id
_entity_poly.type
_entity_poly.pdbx_seq_one_letter_code
_entity_poly.pdbx_strand_id
1 'polypeptide(L)'
;MESLQTLTWGSLAEEAARIPGRIFNFALEGLTGSPWWVVVISSLWLYFAGSFFFDVAHFALHKFSKSRYWILRQIGYLHEVHHLYFNRRLKFNNRYLIQNMVIELPLELSCQLCGTWLGYRIAQSLNLAGPGLLSERLFTLVTIFQVGRVLVVAFLEGRDSNHKSYPTVVPKDPNSFVVGPQYHAMHHVDPSSYIGSCFRVFDWIIGTSCSIRSRRIAMTGSSGAFGTALKAELETDSPSIIQDLKFGKEWTYKDYSAAIPILQTTDILILSHGSKTNPMEANCTSAVALIELFKTHYRARPGHSLLLPEVWYVGSEAEVHPSPPGNTIMKEYTRSKRAFARHARKYYDDEMILYRHIVPAAFRSQMGWAVVGPGWAAAVAMWWIRRGARYVPVTYTGFAFAGFWKFLYLVEKAS
;
A
#
# COMPACT_ATOMS: atom_id res chain seq x y z
N MET A 1 -43.95 45.02 15.42
CA MET A 1 -43.65 44.12 16.56
C MET A 1 -44.76 43.08 16.60
N GLU A 2 -44.66 42.08 15.71
CA GLU A 2 -45.63 40.99 15.61
C GLU A 2 -45.18 39.77 16.41
N SER A 3 -46.18 39.15 17.02
CA SER A 3 -46.26 37.92 17.82
C SER A 3 -45.03 37.00 17.90
N LEU A 4 -44.45 36.93 19.10
CA LEU A 4 -43.78 35.70 19.58
C LEU A 4 -44.88 34.72 20.02
N GLN A 5 -45.25 33.79 19.14
CA GLN A 5 -46.08 32.65 19.52
C GLN A 5 -45.32 31.79 20.54
N THR A 6 -45.91 31.59 21.71
CA THR A 6 -45.45 30.67 22.74
C THR A 6 -45.60 29.23 22.23
N LEU A 7 -44.50 28.66 21.74
CA LEU A 7 -44.39 27.22 21.45
C LEU A 7 -44.69 26.45 22.74
N THR A 8 -45.81 25.72 22.74
CA THR A 8 -46.21 24.89 23.88
C THR A 8 -45.42 23.58 23.85
N TRP A 9 -45.14 23.00 25.01
CA TRP A 9 -44.49 21.69 25.11
C TRP A 9 -45.21 20.59 24.29
N GLY A 10 -46.54 20.69 24.13
CA GLY A 10 -47.32 19.80 23.29
C GLY A 10 -47.00 19.92 21.79
N SER A 11 -46.82 21.13 21.25
CA SER A 11 -46.47 21.31 19.84
C SER A 11 -45.03 20.88 19.55
N LEU A 12 -44.11 21.07 20.50
CA LEU A 12 -42.74 20.57 20.40
C LEU A 12 -42.70 19.03 20.41
N ALA A 13 -43.52 18.38 21.23
CA ALA A 13 -43.60 16.92 21.29
C ALA A 13 -44.22 16.30 20.01
N GLU A 14 -45.27 16.91 19.46
CA GLU A 14 -45.84 16.49 18.17
C GLU A 14 -44.88 16.70 17.00
N GLU A 15 -44.14 17.80 17.01
CA GLU A 15 -43.15 18.08 15.97
C GLU A 15 -41.98 17.10 16.05
N ALA A 16 -41.49 16.79 17.25
CA ALA A 16 -40.48 15.75 17.49
C ALA A 16 -40.94 14.36 17.01
N ALA A 17 -42.21 14.00 17.23
CA ALA A 17 -42.78 12.72 16.80
C ALA A 17 -42.85 12.56 15.27
N ARG A 18 -42.88 13.65 14.50
CA ARG A 18 -42.92 13.63 13.01
C ARG A 18 -41.53 13.57 12.36
N ILE A 19 -40.47 13.85 13.12
CA ILE A 19 -39.08 13.85 12.61
C ILE A 19 -38.68 12.50 12.00
N PRO A 20 -38.93 11.33 12.64
CA PRO A 20 -38.54 10.05 12.07
C PRO A 20 -39.18 9.78 10.70
N GLY A 21 -40.46 10.11 10.54
CA GLY A 21 -41.18 9.94 9.28
C GLY A 21 -40.63 10.85 8.17
N ARG A 22 -40.28 12.10 8.49
CA ARG A 22 -39.65 13.02 7.53
C ARG A 22 -38.27 12.54 7.09
N ILE A 23 -37.44 12.06 8.03
CA ILE A 23 -36.11 11.51 7.73
C ILE A 23 -36.23 10.27 6.84
N PHE A 24 -37.16 9.35 7.17
CA PHE A 24 -37.39 8.15 6.39
C PHE A 24 -37.81 8.49 4.96
N ASN A 25 -38.78 9.38 4.78
CA ASN A 25 -39.22 9.80 3.44
C ASN A 25 -38.10 10.49 2.66
N PHE A 26 -37.32 11.36 3.30
CA PHE A 26 -36.17 12.00 2.66
C PHE A 26 -35.14 10.97 2.16
N ALA A 27 -34.81 9.98 2.99
CA ALA A 27 -33.88 8.92 2.64
C ALA A 27 -34.44 8.04 1.51
N LEU A 28 -35.71 7.65 1.60
CA LEU A 28 -36.39 6.86 0.58
C LEU A 28 -36.37 7.61 -0.76
N GLU A 29 -36.79 8.86 -0.80
CA GLU A 29 -36.80 9.67 -2.02
C GLU A 29 -35.40 9.88 -2.59
N GLY A 30 -34.37 10.04 -1.74
CA GLY A 30 -32.99 10.14 -2.18
C GLY A 30 -32.47 8.85 -2.82
N LEU A 31 -32.87 7.69 -2.30
CA LEU A 31 -32.43 6.37 -2.76
C LEU A 31 -33.26 5.81 -3.94
N THR A 32 -34.52 6.21 -4.08
CA THR A 32 -35.40 5.75 -5.16
C THR A 32 -35.62 6.78 -6.26
N GLY A 33 -35.14 8.01 -6.08
CA GLY A 33 -35.27 9.10 -7.06
C GLY A 33 -34.42 8.93 -8.33
N SER A 34 -33.51 7.94 -8.34
CA SER A 34 -32.67 7.58 -9.48
C SER A 34 -32.60 6.05 -9.60
N PRO A 35 -32.23 5.51 -10.78
CA PRO A 35 -31.90 4.08 -10.91
C PRO A 35 -30.86 3.65 -9.88
N TRP A 36 -30.97 2.43 -9.34
CA TRP A 36 -30.11 1.95 -8.24
C TRP A 36 -28.60 2.04 -8.56
N TRP A 37 -28.21 1.80 -9.81
CA TRP A 37 -26.80 1.88 -10.23
C TRP A 37 -26.29 3.33 -10.23
N VAL A 38 -27.13 4.31 -10.55
CA VAL A 38 -26.81 5.74 -10.44
C VAL A 38 -26.56 6.11 -8.99
N VAL A 39 -27.43 5.64 -8.08
CA VAL A 39 -27.28 5.86 -6.64
C VAL A 39 -25.94 5.30 -6.16
N VAL A 40 -25.62 4.05 -6.51
CA VAL A 40 -24.35 3.41 -6.14
C VAL A 40 -23.15 4.19 -6.67
N ILE A 41 -23.10 4.50 -7.97
CA ILE A 41 -21.96 5.19 -8.58
C ILE A 41 -21.82 6.61 -8.00
N SER A 42 -22.93 7.33 -7.83
CA SER A 42 -22.95 8.68 -7.26
C SER A 42 -22.47 8.70 -5.82
N SER A 43 -22.95 7.76 -4.99
CA SER A 43 -22.49 7.63 -3.61
C SER A 43 -21.02 7.24 -3.53
N LEU A 44 -20.55 6.34 -4.39
CA LEU A 44 -19.14 5.97 -4.48
C LEU A 44 -18.27 7.16 -4.90
N TRP A 45 -18.69 7.93 -5.90
CA TRP A 45 -17.98 9.14 -6.34
C TRP A 45 -17.84 10.16 -5.21
N LEU A 46 -18.95 10.50 -4.55
CA LEU A 46 -18.97 11.46 -3.46
C LEU A 46 -18.10 11.02 -2.28
N TYR A 47 -18.25 9.76 -1.86
CA TYR A 47 -17.47 9.20 -0.77
C TYR A 47 -15.97 9.11 -1.12
N PHE A 48 -15.66 8.69 -2.34
CA PHE A 48 -14.30 8.67 -2.87
C PHE A 48 -13.68 10.07 -2.88
N ALA A 49 -14.39 11.09 -3.35
CA ALA A 49 -13.89 12.47 -3.38
C ALA A 49 -13.56 12.98 -1.96
N GLY A 50 -14.42 12.69 -0.98
CA GLY A 50 -14.17 12.99 0.43
C GLY A 50 -12.91 12.30 0.97
N SER A 51 -12.79 10.99 0.76
CA SER A 51 -11.63 10.22 1.20
C SER A 51 -10.33 10.66 0.52
N PHE A 52 -10.35 10.87 -0.80
CA PHE A 52 -9.17 11.29 -1.56
C PHE A 52 -8.68 12.68 -1.13
N PHE A 53 -9.59 13.62 -0.88
CA PHE A 53 -9.22 14.94 -0.35
C PHE A 53 -8.55 14.83 1.02
N PHE A 54 -9.10 13.99 1.91
CA PHE A 54 -8.46 13.71 3.19
C PHE A 54 -7.08 13.08 3.01
N ASP A 55 -6.87 12.14 2.07
CA ASP A 55 -5.56 11.54 1.81
C ASP A 55 -4.50 12.60 1.40
N VAL A 56 -4.89 13.57 0.57
CA VAL A 56 -4.04 14.71 0.19
C VAL A 56 -3.69 15.57 1.40
N ALA A 57 -4.68 15.90 2.23
CA ALA A 57 -4.47 16.67 3.45
C ALA A 57 -3.59 15.90 4.46
N HIS A 58 -3.86 14.61 4.63
CA HIS A 58 -3.14 13.68 5.49
C HIS A 58 -1.65 13.61 5.09
N PHE A 59 -1.37 13.46 3.80
CA PHE A 59 0.01 13.55 3.28
C PHE A 59 0.68 14.88 3.63
N ALA A 60 -0.02 16.00 3.42
CA ALA A 60 0.51 17.33 3.70
C ALA A 60 0.79 17.53 5.20
N LEU A 61 -0.10 17.06 6.08
CA LEU A 61 0.03 17.12 7.53
C LEU A 61 1.30 16.39 8.01
N HIS A 62 1.60 15.21 7.45
CA HIS A 62 2.85 14.48 7.70
C HIS A 62 4.11 15.21 7.21
N LYS A 63 4.02 15.95 6.10
CA LYS A 63 5.13 16.79 5.65
C LYS A 63 5.30 18.01 6.55
N PHE A 64 4.20 18.59 7.00
CA PHE A 64 4.17 19.76 7.86
C PHE A 64 4.73 19.47 9.26
N SER A 65 4.45 18.30 9.85
CA SER A 65 4.99 17.90 11.16
C SER A 65 6.53 17.85 11.19
N LYS A 66 7.16 17.61 10.02
CA LYS A 66 8.62 17.56 9.84
C LYS A 66 9.21 18.87 9.29
N SER A 67 8.39 19.91 9.14
CA SER A 67 8.83 21.18 8.53
C SER A 67 9.78 21.97 9.44
N ARG A 68 10.69 22.74 8.82
CA ARG A 68 11.52 23.71 9.54
C ARG A 68 10.72 24.88 10.13
N TYR A 69 9.55 25.17 9.56
CA TYR A 69 8.69 26.28 9.99
C TYR A 69 7.75 25.86 11.12
N TRP A 70 7.76 26.62 12.21
CA TRP A 70 6.96 26.31 13.40
C TRP A 70 5.45 26.28 13.11
N ILE A 71 4.92 27.23 12.33
CA ILE A 71 3.49 27.27 11.98
C ILE A 71 3.06 25.99 11.28
N LEU A 72 3.83 25.53 10.29
CA LEU A 72 3.54 24.27 9.60
C LEU A 72 3.59 23.10 10.58
N ARG A 73 4.56 23.05 11.51
CA ARG A 73 4.57 22.01 12.54
C ARG A 73 3.32 22.04 13.43
N GLN A 74 2.77 23.20 13.76
CA GLN A 74 1.53 23.29 14.52
C GLN A 74 0.34 22.73 13.74
N ILE A 75 0.28 22.98 12.42
CA ILE A 75 -0.75 22.40 11.56
C ILE A 75 -0.58 20.88 11.49
N GLY A 76 0.64 20.39 11.27
CA GLY A 76 0.92 18.96 11.26
C GLY A 76 0.64 18.27 12.60
N TYR A 77 0.76 18.98 13.72
CA TYR A 77 0.46 18.46 15.05
C TYR A 77 -1.01 18.05 15.21
N LEU A 78 -1.94 18.70 14.48
CA LEU A 78 -3.35 18.36 14.55
C LEU A 78 -3.59 16.87 14.25
N HIS A 79 -2.86 16.33 13.27
CA HIS A 79 -2.87 14.91 12.94
C HIS A 79 -1.86 14.09 13.75
N GLU A 80 -0.73 14.64 14.16
CA GLU A 80 0.24 13.91 15.00
C GLU A 80 -0.39 13.39 16.30
N VAL A 81 -1.36 14.10 16.86
CA VAL A 81 -2.14 13.65 18.03
C VAL A 81 -2.74 12.26 17.81
N HIS A 82 -3.15 11.93 16.59
CA HIS A 82 -3.61 10.60 16.20
C HIS A 82 -2.55 9.52 16.45
N HIS A 83 -1.32 9.77 15.98
CA HIS A 83 -0.15 8.90 16.14
C HIS A 83 0.37 8.90 17.59
N LEU A 84 0.04 9.90 18.40
CA LEU A 84 0.32 9.89 19.83
C LEU A 84 -0.72 9.06 20.61
N TYR A 85 -1.98 9.08 20.18
CA TYR A 85 -3.06 8.27 20.74
C TYR A 85 -2.90 6.79 20.36
N PHE A 86 -2.81 6.46 19.07
CA PHE A 86 -2.49 5.12 18.60
C PHE A 86 -1.08 5.15 18.02
N ASN A 87 -0.11 4.59 18.73
CA ASN A 87 1.29 4.84 18.41
C ASN A 87 1.90 3.89 17.39
N ARG A 88 3.16 4.15 17.02
CA ARG A 88 3.96 3.31 16.11
C ARG A 88 4.17 1.87 16.58
N ARG A 89 3.88 1.58 17.85
CA ARG A 89 3.88 0.22 18.44
C ARG A 89 2.47 -0.38 18.49
N LEU A 90 1.51 0.27 17.85
CA LEU A 90 0.10 -0.10 17.73
C LEU A 90 -0.55 -0.26 19.10
N LYS A 91 -0.21 0.64 20.03
CA LYS A 91 -0.79 0.71 21.38
C LYS A 91 -1.51 2.03 21.56
N PHE A 92 -2.68 1.95 22.17
CA PHE A 92 -3.43 3.13 22.60
C PHE A 92 -2.81 3.79 23.82
N ASN A 93 -2.80 5.11 23.84
CA ASN A 93 -2.29 5.95 24.91
C ASN A 93 -3.38 6.93 25.35
N ASN A 94 -4.10 6.58 26.41
CA ASN A 94 -5.26 7.34 26.90
C ASN A 94 -4.92 8.78 27.29
N ARG A 95 -3.64 9.14 27.48
CA ARG A 95 -3.21 10.53 27.67
C ARG A 95 -3.66 11.46 26.53
N TYR A 96 -3.76 10.94 25.31
CA TYR A 96 -4.10 11.69 24.11
C TYR A 96 -5.54 11.45 23.64
N LEU A 97 -6.35 10.73 24.42
CA LEU A 97 -7.72 10.37 24.01
C LEU A 97 -8.56 11.61 23.70
N ILE A 98 -8.62 12.56 24.63
CA ILE A 98 -9.43 13.77 24.45
C ILE A 98 -8.92 14.58 23.27
N GLN A 99 -7.61 14.77 23.12
CA GLN A 99 -7.04 15.49 21.98
C GLN A 99 -7.39 14.79 20.66
N ASN A 100 -7.33 13.45 20.59
CA ASN A 100 -7.73 12.71 19.39
C ASN A 100 -9.22 12.92 19.07
N MET A 101 -10.09 12.95 20.09
CA MET A 101 -11.53 13.17 19.92
C MET A 101 -11.88 14.60 19.48
N VAL A 102 -11.19 15.62 20.00
CA VAL A 102 -11.58 17.03 19.77
C VAL A 102 -10.75 17.75 18.71
N ILE A 103 -9.62 17.16 18.29
CA ILE A 103 -8.73 17.75 17.27
C ILE A 103 -8.74 16.90 16.01
N GLU A 104 -8.31 15.64 16.11
CA GLU A 104 -8.13 14.79 14.92
C GLU A 104 -9.45 14.37 14.29
N LEU A 105 -10.41 13.84 15.06
CA LEU A 105 -11.68 13.39 14.47
C LEU A 105 -12.46 14.54 13.77
N PRO A 106 -12.54 15.75 14.34
CA PRO A 106 -13.12 16.90 13.63
C PRO A 106 -12.31 17.30 12.39
N LEU A 107 -10.97 17.20 12.43
CA LEU A 107 -10.13 17.46 11.26
C LEU A 107 -10.43 16.47 10.13
N GLU A 108 -10.43 15.16 10.42
CA GLU A 108 -10.76 14.12 9.44
C GLU A 108 -12.15 14.36 8.84
N LEU A 109 -13.16 14.58 9.68
CA LEU A 109 -14.52 14.86 9.22
C LEU A 109 -14.57 16.12 8.34
N SER A 110 -13.92 17.21 8.77
CA SER A 110 -13.92 18.47 8.02
C SER A 110 -13.28 18.28 6.64
N CYS A 111 -12.15 17.57 6.56
CA CYS A 111 -11.51 17.25 5.28
C CYS A 111 -12.43 16.39 4.39
N GLN A 112 -13.07 15.37 4.95
CA GLN A 112 -13.98 14.50 4.19
C GLN A 112 -15.19 15.27 3.67
N LEU A 113 -15.84 16.08 4.50
CA LEU A 113 -16.98 16.91 4.09
C LEU A 113 -16.60 17.93 3.01
N CYS A 114 -15.45 18.60 3.17
CA CYS A 114 -14.91 19.51 2.16
C CYS A 114 -14.65 18.79 0.83
N GLY A 115 -14.04 17.60 0.86
CA GLY A 115 -13.78 16.80 -0.34
C GLY A 115 -15.06 16.30 -1.01
N THR A 116 -16.04 15.83 -0.24
CA THR A 116 -17.36 15.41 -0.74
C THR A 116 -18.08 16.58 -1.41
N TRP A 117 -18.07 17.76 -0.76
CA TRP A 117 -18.62 18.99 -1.32
C TRP A 117 -17.91 19.41 -2.62
N LEU A 118 -16.58 19.39 -2.64
CA LEU A 118 -15.82 19.72 -3.85
C LEU A 118 -16.12 18.73 -4.99
N GLY A 119 -16.20 17.43 -4.69
CA GLY A 119 -16.58 16.39 -5.65
C GLY A 119 -18.00 16.59 -6.22
N TYR A 120 -18.93 17.05 -5.38
CA TYR A 120 -20.26 17.46 -5.84
C TYR A 120 -20.21 18.67 -6.77
N ARG A 121 -19.44 19.72 -6.42
CA ARG A 121 -19.29 20.93 -7.26
C ARG A 121 -18.61 20.63 -8.60
N ILE A 122 -17.64 19.73 -8.62
CA ILE A 122 -17.02 19.24 -9.87
C ILE A 122 -18.06 18.54 -10.73
N ALA A 123 -18.84 17.61 -10.16
CA ALA A 123 -19.90 16.94 -10.89
C ALA A 123 -20.95 17.92 -11.46
N GLN A 124 -21.34 18.94 -10.68
CA GLN A 124 -22.20 20.03 -11.17
C GLN A 124 -21.58 20.77 -12.37
N SER A 125 -20.29 21.13 -12.29
CA SER A 125 -19.60 21.82 -13.39
C SER A 125 -19.51 20.99 -14.69
N LEU A 126 -19.56 19.66 -14.56
CA LEU A 126 -19.54 18.72 -15.68
C LEU A 126 -20.94 18.28 -16.14
N ASN A 127 -22.01 18.90 -15.62
CA ASN A 127 -23.41 18.52 -15.88
C ASN A 127 -23.74 17.06 -15.51
N LEU A 128 -23.04 16.51 -14.51
CA LEU A 128 -23.27 15.16 -13.97
C LEU A 128 -24.13 15.18 -12.70
N ALA A 129 -24.57 16.35 -12.25
CA ALA A 129 -25.45 16.53 -11.10
C ALA A 129 -26.84 17.01 -11.53
N GLY A 130 -27.87 16.57 -10.82
CA GLY A 130 -29.27 16.90 -11.10
C GLY A 130 -30.23 15.74 -10.78
N PRO A 131 -31.54 15.96 -10.96
CA PRO A 131 -32.55 14.91 -10.78
C PRO A 131 -32.26 13.71 -11.71
N GLY A 132 -32.30 12.49 -11.17
CA GLY A 132 -32.02 11.26 -11.92
C GLY A 132 -30.54 10.90 -12.10
N LEU A 133 -29.61 11.80 -11.74
CA LEU A 133 -28.16 11.56 -11.69
C LEU A 133 -27.66 11.74 -10.24
N LEU A 134 -26.59 12.53 -10.04
CA LEU A 134 -26.09 12.88 -8.72
C LEU A 134 -26.95 14.02 -8.14
N SER A 135 -27.93 13.65 -7.31
CA SER A 135 -28.90 14.59 -6.72
C SER A 135 -28.40 15.23 -5.42
N GLU A 136 -28.96 16.38 -5.05
CA GLU A 136 -28.71 17.03 -3.75
C GLU A 136 -29.06 16.12 -2.57
N ARG A 137 -30.15 15.35 -2.69
CA ARG A 137 -30.56 14.39 -1.65
C ARG A 137 -29.49 13.31 -1.44
N LEU A 138 -28.92 12.77 -2.51
CA LEU A 138 -27.82 11.81 -2.41
C LEU A 138 -26.58 12.43 -1.77
N PHE A 139 -26.24 13.66 -2.15
CA PHE A 139 -25.16 14.41 -1.50
C PHE A 139 -25.38 14.58 0.01
N THR A 140 -26.59 14.97 0.43
CA THR A 140 -26.96 15.08 1.84
C THR A 140 -26.90 13.73 2.55
N LEU A 141 -27.38 12.65 1.94
CA LEU A 141 -27.34 11.31 2.53
C LEU A 141 -25.90 10.81 2.74
N VAL A 142 -25.01 11.01 1.76
CA VAL A 142 -23.58 10.66 1.91
C VAL A 142 -22.91 11.49 3.00
N THR A 143 -23.25 12.77 3.08
CA THR A 143 -22.77 13.67 4.15
C THR A 143 -23.23 13.20 5.54
N ILE A 144 -24.52 12.88 5.70
CA ILE A 144 -25.07 12.32 6.94
C ILE A 144 -24.37 11.00 7.30
N PHE A 145 -24.14 10.14 6.30
CA PHE A 145 -23.41 8.89 6.50
C PHE A 145 -21.97 9.12 7.01
N GLN A 146 -21.23 10.06 6.41
CA GLN A 146 -19.88 10.42 6.85
C GLN A 146 -19.85 10.95 8.30
N VAL A 147 -20.79 11.84 8.65
CA VAL A 147 -20.96 12.35 10.02
C VAL A 147 -21.28 11.20 10.98
N GLY A 148 -22.25 10.35 10.63
CA GLY A 148 -22.64 9.19 11.43
C GLY A 148 -21.47 8.22 11.68
N ARG A 149 -20.65 7.95 10.67
CA ARG A 149 -19.43 7.13 10.79
C ARG A 149 -18.46 7.72 11.83
N VAL A 150 -18.17 9.02 11.75
CA VAL A 150 -17.25 9.67 12.70
C VAL A 150 -17.82 9.70 14.11
N LEU A 151 -19.14 9.90 14.27
CA LEU A 151 -19.79 9.81 15.58
C LEU A 151 -19.66 8.40 16.17
N VAL A 152 -19.84 7.34 15.37
CA VAL A 152 -19.61 5.96 15.82
C VAL A 152 -18.16 5.78 16.27
N VAL A 153 -17.18 6.28 15.52
CA VAL A 153 -15.76 6.24 15.92
C VAL A 153 -15.54 6.97 17.24
N ALA A 154 -16.16 8.13 17.44
CA ALA A 154 -16.09 8.88 18.69
C ALA A 154 -16.71 8.12 19.88
N PHE A 155 -17.88 7.49 19.68
CA PHE A 155 -18.51 6.63 20.70
C PHE A 155 -17.65 5.41 21.06
N LEU A 156 -16.85 4.92 20.12
CA LEU A 156 -15.87 3.86 20.33
C LEU A 156 -14.52 4.38 20.85
N GLU A 157 -14.44 5.64 21.32
CA GLU A 157 -13.21 6.26 21.82
C GLU A 157 -12.05 6.24 20.80
N GLY A 158 -12.37 6.29 19.49
CA GLY A 158 -11.38 6.18 18.42
C GLY A 158 -10.85 4.77 18.19
N ARG A 159 -11.42 3.74 18.84
CA ARG A 159 -11.02 2.33 18.70
C ARG A 159 -11.90 1.61 17.69
N ASP A 160 -11.87 2.08 16.46
CA ASP A 160 -12.67 1.52 15.37
C ASP A 160 -12.06 0.22 14.80
N SER A 161 -12.70 -0.32 13.76
CA SER A 161 -12.27 -1.56 13.11
C SER A 161 -10.91 -1.48 12.40
N ASN A 162 -10.41 -0.27 12.11
CA ASN A 162 -9.12 -0.03 11.45
C ASN A 162 -7.97 0.17 12.46
N HIS A 163 -8.26 0.52 13.71
CA HIS A 163 -7.28 0.68 14.78
C HIS A 163 -7.08 -0.61 15.59
N LYS A 164 -6.44 -1.61 14.98
CA LYS A 164 -6.13 -2.89 15.63
C LYS A 164 -4.70 -2.94 16.14
N SER A 165 -4.52 -3.31 17.40
CA SER A 165 -3.21 -3.63 17.97
C SER A 165 -2.69 -4.97 17.45
N TYR A 166 -1.40 -5.01 17.09
CA TYR A 166 -0.72 -6.25 16.71
C TYR A 166 0.48 -6.47 17.66
N PRO A 167 0.55 -7.61 18.37
CA PRO A 167 1.55 -7.81 19.41
C PRO A 167 2.97 -8.07 18.86
N THR A 168 3.09 -8.61 17.64
CA THR A 168 4.36 -9.10 17.11
C THR A 168 4.66 -8.55 15.72
N VAL A 169 3.75 -8.75 14.77
CA VAL A 169 3.88 -8.28 13.39
C VAL A 169 2.51 -7.98 12.83
N VAL A 170 2.42 -6.97 11.97
CA VAL A 170 1.23 -6.68 11.17
C VAL A 170 1.13 -7.72 10.06
N PRO A 171 0.05 -8.51 9.99
CA PRO A 171 -0.15 -9.49 8.93
C PRO A 171 -0.16 -8.85 7.55
N LYS A 172 0.11 -9.66 6.54
CA LYS A 172 0.01 -9.26 5.12
C LYS A 172 -1.39 -8.71 4.86
N ASP A 173 -1.48 -7.50 4.32
CA ASP A 173 -2.77 -6.92 3.96
C ASP A 173 -3.41 -7.72 2.80
N PRO A 174 -4.63 -8.26 2.98
CA PRO A 174 -5.31 -9.00 1.92
C PRO A 174 -5.91 -8.08 0.84
N ASN A 175 -6.10 -6.79 1.12
CA ASN A 175 -6.79 -5.88 0.23
C ASN A 175 -5.85 -5.29 -0.81
N SER A 176 -6.35 -5.11 -2.03
CA SER A 176 -5.61 -4.44 -3.11
C SER A 176 -6.04 -2.98 -3.28
N PHE A 177 -7.34 -2.69 -3.17
CA PHE A 177 -7.91 -1.37 -3.47
C PHE A 177 -8.35 -0.58 -2.23
N VAL A 178 -9.04 -1.24 -1.29
CA VAL A 178 -9.57 -0.63 -0.07
C VAL A 178 -8.56 -0.73 1.07
N VAL A 179 -8.57 0.24 1.95
CA VAL A 179 -7.75 0.31 3.17
C VAL A 179 -8.42 -0.51 4.27
N GLY A 180 -7.71 -1.51 4.77
CA GLY A 180 -8.11 -2.31 5.92
C GLY A 180 -7.23 -2.07 7.16
N PRO A 181 -7.49 -2.75 8.29
CA PRO A 181 -6.76 -2.55 9.54
C PRO A 181 -5.26 -2.85 9.43
N GLN A 182 -4.85 -3.80 8.59
CA GLN A 182 -3.44 -4.08 8.36
C GLN A 182 -2.75 -2.91 7.66
N TYR A 183 -3.42 -2.30 6.67
CA TYR A 183 -2.90 -1.13 5.98
C TYR A 183 -2.73 0.07 6.92
N HIS A 184 -3.77 0.37 7.68
CA HIS A 184 -3.74 1.46 8.65
C HIS A 184 -2.69 1.23 9.73
N ALA A 185 -2.53 -0.01 10.20
CA ALA A 185 -1.44 -0.35 11.11
C ALA A 185 -0.05 -0.13 10.50
N MET A 186 0.17 -0.50 9.22
CA MET A 186 1.45 -0.21 8.56
C MET A 186 1.72 1.29 8.45
N HIS A 187 0.69 2.11 8.24
CA HIS A 187 0.80 3.57 8.29
C HIS A 187 1.27 4.05 9.67
N HIS A 188 0.68 3.56 10.75
CA HIS A 188 1.14 3.89 12.11
C HIS A 188 2.58 3.45 12.37
N VAL A 189 2.98 2.27 11.88
CA VAL A 189 4.35 1.78 12.05
C VAL A 189 5.36 2.63 11.28
N ASP A 190 5.03 3.03 10.04
CA ASP A 190 5.80 3.97 9.22
C ASP A 190 4.92 5.09 8.65
N PRO A 191 4.74 6.20 9.39
CA PRO A 191 3.84 7.29 9.01
C PRO A 191 4.25 8.04 7.73
N SER A 192 5.43 7.75 7.18
CA SER A 192 5.82 8.29 5.87
C SER A 192 5.29 7.52 4.67
N SER A 193 4.64 6.37 4.92
CA SER A 193 4.08 5.46 3.92
C SER A 193 2.63 5.11 4.27
N TYR A 194 1.92 4.48 3.32
CA TYR A 194 0.56 3.97 3.47
C TYR A 194 -0.46 5.06 3.86
N ILE A 195 -0.56 6.12 3.06
CA ILE A 195 -1.27 7.36 3.40
C ILE A 195 -2.79 7.27 3.20
N GLY A 196 -3.25 6.42 2.29
CA GLY A 196 -4.67 6.27 1.98
C GLY A 196 -5.52 5.94 3.22
N SER A 197 -6.70 6.56 3.29
CA SER A 197 -7.64 6.44 4.40
C SER A 197 -8.72 5.38 4.18
N CYS A 198 -9.39 5.41 3.03
CA CYS A 198 -10.37 4.40 2.62
C CYS A 198 -9.96 3.68 1.34
N PHE A 199 -9.34 4.40 0.40
CA PHE A 199 -8.90 3.87 -0.88
C PHE A 199 -7.40 4.08 -1.04
N ARG A 200 -6.74 3.21 -1.80
CA ARG A 200 -5.30 3.27 -2.04
C ARG A 200 -4.89 4.11 -3.24
N VAL A 201 -5.86 4.76 -3.89
CA VAL A 201 -5.65 5.49 -5.14
C VAL A 201 -4.62 6.61 -4.95
N PHE A 202 -4.64 7.32 -3.82
CA PHE A 202 -3.64 8.33 -3.51
C PHE A 202 -2.23 7.73 -3.53
N ASP A 203 -2.02 6.62 -2.83
CA ASP A 203 -0.72 5.97 -2.79
C ASP A 203 -0.29 5.37 -4.13
N TRP A 204 -1.23 4.96 -4.97
CA TRP A 204 -0.95 4.53 -6.34
C TRP A 204 -0.51 5.69 -7.23
N ILE A 205 -0.99 6.90 -6.99
CA ILE A 205 -0.57 8.08 -7.76
C ILE A 205 0.81 8.54 -7.27
N ILE A 206 0.97 8.69 -5.95
CA ILE A 206 2.16 9.30 -5.34
C ILE A 206 3.31 8.29 -5.14
N GLY A 207 3.01 7.01 -4.95
CA GLY A 207 3.99 5.97 -4.67
C GLY A 207 4.36 5.85 -3.19
N THR A 208 3.38 5.86 -2.29
CA THR A 208 3.57 5.77 -0.84
C THR A 208 3.23 4.40 -0.23
N SER A 209 2.85 3.39 -1.03
CA SER A 209 2.45 2.04 -0.57
C SER A 209 3.62 1.10 -0.22
N CYS A 210 4.82 1.63 0.06
CA CYS A 210 5.98 0.82 0.45
C CYS A 210 6.80 1.54 1.51
N SER A 211 7.32 0.77 2.47
CA SER A 211 8.22 1.27 3.52
C SER A 211 9.64 0.78 3.24
N ILE A 212 10.47 1.69 2.75
CA ILE A 212 11.92 1.47 2.51
C ILE A 212 12.75 2.30 3.49
N ARG A 213 12.26 3.48 3.86
CA ARG A 213 12.92 4.38 4.80
C ARG A 213 13.28 3.65 6.08
N SER A 214 14.55 3.78 6.49
CA SER A 214 15.08 3.16 7.71
C SER A 214 15.07 1.62 7.74
N ARG A 215 14.72 0.93 6.64
CA ARG A 215 14.85 -0.54 6.51
C ARG A 215 16.30 -0.92 6.26
N ARG A 216 16.70 -2.10 6.76
CA ARG A 216 18.01 -2.70 6.50
C ARG A 216 17.89 -3.63 5.29
N ILE A 217 18.66 -3.37 4.24
CA ILE A 217 18.56 -4.11 2.98
C ILE A 217 19.81 -4.96 2.80
N ALA A 218 19.65 -6.22 2.40
CA ALA A 218 20.76 -7.04 1.90
C ALA A 218 20.49 -7.47 0.46
N MET A 219 21.51 -7.41 -0.39
CA MET A 219 21.34 -7.56 -1.82
C MET A 219 22.43 -8.42 -2.46
N THR A 220 22.02 -9.48 -3.14
CA THR A 220 22.91 -10.24 -4.05
C THR A 220 22.90 -9.59 -5.43
N GLY A 221 23.98 -9.77 -6.21
CA GLY A 221 24.05 -9.24 -7.57
C GLY A 221 24.15 -7.71 -7.66
N SER A 222 24.51 -7.03 -6.57
CA SER A 222 24.55 -5.56 -6.48
C SER A 222 25.59 -4.91 -7.40
N SER A 223 26.63 -5.65 -7.81
CA SER A 223 27.62 -5.22 -8.80
C SER A 223 27.17 -5.44 -10.26
N GLY A 224 26.05 -6.12 -10.49
CA GLY A 224 25.48 -6.31 -11.82
C GLY A 224 24.75 -5.07 -12.32
N ALA A 225 24.53 -4.97 -13.63
CA ALA A 225 23.92 -3.79 -14.26
C ALA A 225 22.60 -3.35 -13.59
N PHE A 226 21.64 -4.28 -13.43
CA PHE A 226 20.38 -3.99 -12.74
C PHE A 226 20.59 -3.74 -11.24
N GLY A 227 21.48 -4.51 -10.61
CA GLY A 227 21.71 -4.41 -9.17
C GLY A 227 22.27 -3.05 -8.75
N THR A 228 23.22 -2.52 -9.52
CA THR A 228 23.80 -1.19 -9.30
C THR A 228 22.75 -0.09 -9.53
N ALA A 229 21.96 -0.20 -10.60
CA ALA A 229 20.89 0.75 -10.88
C ALA A 229 19.78 0.73 -9.80
N LEU A 230 19.38 -0.45 -9.34
CA LEU A 230 18.38 -0.61 -8.27
C LEU A 230 18.91 -0.08 -6.94
N LYS A 231 20.19 -0.28 -6.63
CA LYS A 231 20.82 0.28 -5.43
C LYS A 231 20.74 1.82 -5.42
N ALA A 232 21.02 2.46 -6.56
CA ALA A 232 20.88 3.92 -6.69
C ALA A 232 19.44 4.40 -6.47
N GLU A 233 18.45 3.69 -7.00
CA GLU A 233 17.04 4.01 -6.72
C GLU A 233 16.67 3.84 -5.25
N LEU A 234 17.12 2.77 -4.60
CA LEU A 234 16.85 2.50 -3.18
C LEU A 234 17.44 3.56 -2.27
N GLU A 235 18.64 4.08 -2.59
CA GLU A 235 19.30 5.12 -1.80
C GLU A 235 18.45 6.40 -1.71
N THR A 236 17.64 6.70 -2.74
CA THR A 236 16.73 7.86 -2.74
C THR A 236 15.65 7.77 -1.65
N ASP A 237 15.29 6.56 -1.21
CA ASP A 237 14.26 6.31 -0.19
C ASP A 237 14.83 6.29 1.25
N SER A 238 16.13 6.58 1.41
CA SER A 238 16.81 6.66 2.71
C SER A 238 16.71 5.38 3.57
N PRO A 239 17.10 4.19 3.06
CA PRO A 239 17.23 2.99 3.88
C PRO A 239 18.27 3.20 4.98
N SER A 240 18.22 2.42 6.05
CA SER A 240 19.20 2.52 7.13
C SER A 240 20.58 2.03 6.69
N ILE A 241 20.62 0.99 5.86
CA ILE A 241 21.85 0.40 5.31
C ILE A 241 21.48 -0.49 4.10
N ILE A 242 22.37 -0.54 3.10
CA ILE A 242 22.32 -1.53 2.02
C ILE A 242 23.63 -2.33 2.06
N GLN A 243 23.52 -3.61 2.40
CA GLN A 243 24.65 -4.55 2.48
C GLN A 243 24.72 -5.43 1.24
N ASP A 244 25.91 -5.57 0.67
CA ASP A 244 26.13 -6.47 -0.47
C ASP A 244 26.33 -7.91 0.03
N LEU A 245 25.64 -8.87 -0.58
CA LEU A 245 25.86 -10.31 -0.42
C LEU A 245 26.61 -10.84 -1.65
N LYS A 246 27.94 -10.77 -1.63
CA LYS A 246 28.78 -11.09 -2.79
C LYS A 246 29.02 -12.59 -2.89
N PHE A 247 28.81 -13.12 -4.09
CA PHE A 247 29.15 -14.50 -4.41
C PHE A 247 30.67 -14.71 -4.31
N GLY A 248 31.09 -15.80 -3.67
CA GLY A 248 32.49 -16.11 -3.38
C GLY A 248 33.04 -15.51 -2.09
N LYS A 249 32.27 -14.64 -1.40
CA LYS A 249 32.67 -14.03 -0.13
C LYS A 249 31.68 -14.34 0.99
N GLU A 250 30.44 -13.86 0.87
CA GLU A 250 29.41 -14.12 1.88
C GLU A 250 28.65 -15.42 1.61
N TRP A 251 28.65 -15.90 0.36
CA TRP A 251 28.01 -17.17 0.00
C TRP A 251 28.58 -17.77 -1.29
N THR A 252 28.44 -19.08 -1.42
CA THR A 252 28.71 -19.88 -2.62
C THR A 252 27.55 -20.85 -2.84
N TYR A 253 27.57 -21.68 -3.89
CA TYR A 253 26.54 -22.71 -4.07
C TYR A 253 26.53 -23.78 -2.97
N LYS A 254 27.64 -23.92 -2.22
CA LYS A 254 27.82 -24.98 -1.21
C LYS A 254 27.86 -24.47 0.23
N ASP A 255 28.11 -23.17 0.43
CA ASP A 255 28.27 -22.59 1.75
C ASP A 255 27.61 -21.20 1.81
N TYR A 256 26.74 -21.01 2.80
CA TYR A 256 25.99 -19.79 3.07
C TYR A 256 26.21 -19.27 4.50
N SER A 257 27.12 -19.91 5.26
CA SER A 257 27.32 -19.63 6.68
C SER A 257 27.66 -18.16 6.95
N ALA A 258 28.50 -17.56 6.10
CA ALA A 258 28.89 -16.15 6.19
C ALA A 258 27.75 -15.16 5.85
N ALA A 259 26.68 -15.59 5.16
CA ALA A 259 25.52 -14.76 4.89
C ALA A 259 24.58 -14.66 6.10
N ILE A 260 24.58 -15.65 7.00
CA ILE A 260 23.63 -15.72 8.12
C ILE A 260 23.64 -14.47 9.01
N PRO A 261 24.79 -13.94 9.47
CA PRO A 261 24.82 -12.74 10.31
C PRO A 261 24.20 -11.50 9.62
N ILE A 262 24.37 -11.39 8.30
CA ILE A 262 23.77 -10.31 7.50
C ILE A 262 22.25 -10.52 7.40
N LEU A 263 21.80 -11.73 7.09
CA LEU A 263 20.39 -12.08 6.97
C LEU A 263 19.62 -11.87 8.29
N GLN A 264 20.23 -12.17 9.44
CA GLN A 264 19.65 -11.92 10.77
C GLN A 264 19.28 -10.45 10.98
N THR A 265 20.04 -9.54 10.38
CA THR A 265 19.87 -8.10 10.54
C THR A 265 19.29 -7.43 9.31
N THR A 266 18.69 -8.21 8.40
CA THR A 266 18.08 -7.71 7.17
C THR A 266 16.57 -7.61 7.33
N ASP A 267 15.97 -6.52 6.89
CA ASP A 267 14.51 -6.35 6.81
C ASP A 267 13.98 -6.60 5.38
N ILE A 268 14.80 -6.34 4.36
CA ILE A 268 14.48 -6.57 2.94
C ILE A 268 15.65 -7.33 2.29
N LEU A 269 15.42 -8.57 1.87
CA LEU A 269 16.36 -9.36 1.08
C LEU A 269 16.09 -9.20 -0.42
N ILE A 270 17.06 -8.72 -1.18
CA ILE A 270 16.96 -8.55 -2.63
C ILE A 270 17.87 -9.57 -3.35
N LEU A 271 17.24 -10.42 -4.15
CA LEU A 271 17.88 -11.45 -4.95
C LEU A 271 17.96 -11.02 -6.41
N SER A 272 19.05 -10.33 -6.77
CA SER A 272 19.28 -9.83 -8.14
C SER A 272 20.43 -10.52 -8.87
N HIS A 273 21.04 -11.56 -8.26
CA HIS A 273 22.01 -12.40 -8.95
C HIS A 273 21.34 -13.28 -10.02
N GLY A 274 22.12 -13.64 -11.03
CA GLY A 274 21.71 -14.63 -12.03
C GLY A 274 22.85 -14.97 -12.97
N SER A 275 22.77 -16.14 -13.61
CA SER A 275 23.79 -16.62 -14.55
C SER A 275 23.18 -17.42 -15.70
N LYS A 276 23.88 -17.42 -16.83
CA LYS A 276 23.65 -18.31 -17.98
C LYS A 276 24.61 -19.51 -18.00
N THR A 277 25.66 -19.49 -17.18
CA THR A 277 26.69 -20.55 -17.17
C THR A 277 26.25 -21.75 -16.33
N ASN A 278 25.72 -21.51 -15.12
CA ASN A 278 25.12 -22.54 -14.26
C ASN A 278 23.69 -22.11 -13.89
N PRO A 279 22.73 -22.09 -14.84
CA PRO A 279 21.48 -21.39 -14.64
C PRO A 279 20.62 -21.94 -13.51
N MET A 280 20.62 -23.26 -13.29
CA MET A 280 19.79 -23.88 -12.25
C MET A 280 20.30 -23.53 -10.85
N GLU A 281 21.60 -23.68 -10.62
CA GLU A 281 22.23 -23.33 -9.35
C GLU A 281 22.06 -21.84 -9.04
N ALA A 282 22.37 -20.97 -10.02
CA ALA A 282 22.37 -19.53 -9.85
C ALA A 282 20.99 -18.89 -9.76
N ASN A 283 20.03 -19.32 -10.60
CA ASN A 283 18.74 -18.63 -10.72
C ASN A 283 17.66 -19.29 -9.85
N CYS A 284 17.85 -20.54 -9.41
CA CYS A 284 16.85 -21.27 -8.65
C CYS A 284 17.39 -21.73 -7.30
N THR A 285 18.35 -22.66 -7.28
CA THR A 285 18.77 -23.35 -6.04
C THR A 285 19.34 -22.38 -5.00
N SER A 286 20.26 -21.48 -5.40
CA SER A 286 20.83 -20.50 -4.47
C SER A 286 19.82 -19.47 -3.98
N ALA A 287 18.91 -19.04 -4.86
CA ALA A 287 17.86 -18.11 -4.50
C ALA A 287 16.92 -18.73 -3.45
N VAL A 288 16.49 -19.98 -3.64
CA VAL A 288 15.68 -20.72 -2.66
C VAL A 288 16.45 -20.86 -1.34
N ALA A 289 17.71 -21.29 -1.38
CA ALA A 289 18.53 -21.46 -0.16
C ALA A 289 18.66 -20.16 0.65
N LEU A 290 18.91 -19.03 -0.02
CA LEU A 290 19.00 -17.72 0.64
C LEU A 290 17.66 -17.26 1.24
N ILE A 291 16.53 -17.53 0.57
CA ILE A 291 15.19 -17.20 1.10
C ILE A 291 14.89 -18.03 2.34
N GLU A 292 15.13 -19.35 2.30
CA GLU A 292 14.87 -20.20 3.46
C GLU A 292 15.78 -19.83 4.64
N LEU A 293 17.08 -19.58 4.41
CA LEU A 293 17.98 -19.10 5.45
C LEU A 293 17.52 -17.75 6.04
N PHE A 294 17.04 -16.84 5.20
CA PHE A 294 16.51 -15.57 5.65
C PHE A 294 15.29 -15.76 6.53
N LYS A 295 14.33 -16.58 6.13
CA LYS A 295 13.14 -16.91 6.93
C LYS A 295 13.52 -17.55 8.27
N THR A 296 14.46 -18.49 8.27
CA THR A 296 14.90 -19.20 9.49
C THR A 296 15.65 -18.30 10.46
N HIS A 297 16.47 -17.38 9.96
CA HIS A 297 17.37 -16.60 10.80
C HIS A 297 16.95 -15.15 11.02
N TYR A 298 15.91 -14.66 10.35
CA TYR A 298 15.44 -13.28 10.51
C TYR A 298 15.20 -12.93 11.99
N ARG A 299 15.74 -11.79 12.41
CA ARG A 299 15.49 -11.22 13.74
C ARG A 299 14.89 -9.83 13.60
N ALA A 300 13.63 -9.74 14.03
CA ALA A 300 12.89 -8.49 14.13
C ALA A 300 13.67 -7.47 14.97
N ARG A 301 13.79 -6.23 14.47
CA ARG A 301 14.45 -5.15 15.20
C ARG A 301 13.66 -4.82 16.48
N PRO A 302 14.29 -4.85 17.67
CA PRO A 302 13.62 -4.51 18.92
C PRO A 302 12.95 -3.12 18.84
N GLY A 303 11.66 -3.07 19.19
CA GLY A 303 10.89 -1.82 19.28
C GLY A 303 10.52 -1.13 17.97
N HIS A 304 10.87 -1.69 16.80
CA HIS A 304 10.65 -1.07 15.48
C HIS A 304 10.05 -2.00 14.41
N SER A 305 10.04 -3.32 14.63
CA SER A 305 9.79 -4.28 13.55
C SER A 305 8.43 -4.94 13.65
N LEU A 306 7.37 -4.13 13.57
CA LEU A 306 6.01 -4.63 13.38
C LEU A 306 5.68 -4.87 11.89
N LEU A 307 6.57 -4.53 10.97
CA LEU A 307 6.41 -4.85 9.55
C LEU A 307 6.98 -6.23 9.24
N LEU A 308 6.33 -6.96 8.32
CA LEU A 308 6.86 -8.20 7.79
C LEU A 308 8.25 -7.97 7.15
N PRO A 309 9.20 -8.92 7.29
CA PRO A 309 10.38 -8.95 6.46
C PRO A 309 9.99 -9.15 4.99
N GLU A 310 10.72 -8.52 4.07
CA GLU A 310 10.44 -8.61 2.63
C GLU A 310 11.51 -9.41 1.89
N VAL A 311 11.09 -10.08 0.83
CA VAL A 311 11.98 -10.77 -0.12
C VAL A 311 11.63 -10.31 -1.53
N TRP A 312 12.58 -9.76 -2.26
CA TRP A 312 12.41 -9.33 -3.64
C TRP A 312 13.28 -10.18 -4.54
N TYR A 313 12.70 -10.85 -5.52
CA TYR A 313 13.45 -11.68 -6.47
C TYR A 313 13.34 -11.12 -7.89
N VAL A 314 14.48 -11.09 -8.60
CA VAL A 314 14.55 -10.68 -10.01
C VAL A 314 14.41 -11.91 -10.91
N GLY A 315 13.19 -12.11 -11.40
CA GLY A 315 12.80 -13.09 -12.41
C GLY A 315 13.17 -12.64 -13.82
N SER A 316 12.37 -13.05 -14.80
CA SER A 316 12.51 -12.65 -16.20
C SER A 316 11.26 -12.97 -17.00
N GLU A 317 10.97 -12.20 -18.06
CA GLU A 317 9.94 -12.57 -19.03
C GLU A 317 10.17 -13.96 -19.68
N ALA A 318 11.39 -14.49 -19.61
CA ALA A 318 11.73 -15.86 -20.03
C ALA A 318 10.87 -16.94 -19.33
N GLU A 319 10.26 -16.61 -18.19
CA GLU A 319 9.30 -17.49 -17.49
C GLU A 319 8.03 -17.76 -18.32
N VAL A 320 7.70 -16.84 -19.22
CA VAL A 320 6.43 -16.80 -19.95
C VAL A 320 6.63 -17.15 -21.42
N HIS A 321 7.64 -16.59 -22.08
CA HIS A 321 7.86 -16.79 -23.51
C HIS A 321 8.75 -18.02 -23.81
N PRO A 322 8.60 -18.66 -24.98
CA PRO A 322 9.44 -19.78 -25.39
C PRO A 322 10.90 -19.35 -25.61
N SER A 323 11.83 -20.27 -25.39
CA SER A 323 13.24 -20.07 -25.78
C SER A 323 13.38 -20.21 -27.30
N PRO A 324 14.25 -19.44 -27.96
CA PRO A 324 14.50 -19.59 -29.39
C PRO A 324 14.89 -21.03 -29.76
N PRO A 325 14.37 -21.58 -30.88
CA PRO A 325 14.77 -22.90 -31.38
C PRO A 325 16.29 -22.99 -31.55
N GLY A 326 16.87 -24.14 -31.19
CA GLY A 326 18.33 -24.38 -31.29
C GLY A 326 19.22 -23.74 -30.22
N ASN A 327 18.73 -22.80 -29.40
CA ASN A 327 19.56 -22.14 -28.38
C ASN A 327 19.53 -22.90 -27.03
N THR A 328 20.48 -23.83 -26.84
CA THR A 328 20.58 -24.67 -25.62
C THR A 328 20.81 -23.84 -24.35
N ILE A 329 21.70 -22.85 -24.38
CA ILE A 329 21.98 -21.95 -23.25
C ILE A 329 20.70 -21.23 -22.80
N MET A 330 19.91 -20.72 -23.76
CA MET A 330 18.66 -20.03 -23.43
C MET A 330 17.59 -21.00 -22.94
N LYS A 331 17.55 -22.24 -23.44
CA LYS A 331 16.64 -23.27 -22.92
C LYS A 331 16.92 -23.57 -21.45
N GLU A 332 18.18 -23.70 -21.06
CA GLU A 332 18.57 -23.94 -19.66
C GLU A 332 18.28 -22.73 -18.77
N TYR A 333 18.58 -21.52 -19.25
CA TYR A 333 18.25 -20.28 -18.55
C TYR A 333 16.74 -20.13 -18.31
N THR A 334 15.93 -20.33 -19.36
CA THR A 334 14.48 -20.31 -19.26
C THR A 334 13.97 -21.40 -18.32
N ARG A 335 14.55 -22.61 -18.37
CA ARG A 335 14.19 -23.72 -17.47
C ARG A 335 14.45 -23.35 -16.01
N SER A 336 15.58 -22.72 -15.68
CA SER A 336 15.85 -22.35 -14.30
C SER A 336 14.96 -21.23 -13.78
N LYS A 337 14.63 -20.23 -14.61
CA LYS A 337 13.67 -19.19 -14.24
C LYS A 337 12.26 -19.76 -14.00
N ARG A 338 11.80 -20.67 -14.85
CA ARG A 338 10.51 -21.37 -14.67
C ARG A 338 10.50 -22.30 -13.45
N ALA A 339 11.62 -22.96 -13.16
CA ALA A 339 11.76 -23.76 -11.94
C ALA A 339 11.60 -22.88 -10.69
N PHE A 340 12.27 -21.73 -10.66
CA PHE A 340 12.12 -20.80 -9.55
C PHE A 340 10.72 -20.20 -9.45
N ALA A 341 10.03 -19.93 -10.57
CA ALA A 341 8.65 -19.40 -10.57
C ALA A 341 7.69 -20.25 -9.71
N ARG A 342 7.90 -21.57 -9.62
CA ARG A 342 7.12 -22.46 -8.74
C ARG A 342 7.36 -22.19 -7.26
N HIS A 343 8.61 -21.94 -6.88
CA HIS A 343 8.97 -21.52 -5.51
C HIS A 343 8.49 -20.10 -5.24
N ALA A 344 8.63 -19.18 -6.20
CA ALA A 344 8.09 -17.83 -6.13
C ALA A 344 6.59 -17.84 -5.84
N ARG A 345 5.81 -18.78 -6.40
CA ARG A 345 4.39 -18.93 -6.06
C ARG A 345 4.14 -19.36 -4.62
N LYS A 346 4.95 -20.25 -4.06
CA LYS A 346 4.91 -20.59 -2.64
C LYS A 346 5.20 -19.36 -1.78
N TYR A 347 6.24 -18.60 -2.08
CA TYR A 347 6.62 -17.40 -1.33
C TYR A 347 5.64 -16.24 -1.46
N TYR A 348 4.98 -16.09 -2.61
CA TYR A 348 3.98 -15.05 -2.83
C TYR A 348 2.83 -15.14 -1.82
N ASP A 349 2.44 -16.37 -1.46
CA ASP A 349 1.35 -16.66 -0.55
C ASP A 349 1.82 -16.83 0.90
N ASP A 350 3.13 -16.87 1.16
CA ASP A 350 3.73 -17.08 2.48
C ASP A 350 3.38 -15.94 3.45
N GLU A 351 2.80 -16.26 4.61
CA GLU A 351 2.34 -15.26 5.58
C GLU A 351 3.47 -14.64 6.41
N MET A 352 4.64 -15.29 6.47
CA MET A 352 5.78 -14.86 7.29
C MET A 352 6.66 -13.82 6.59
N ILE A 353 6.50 -13.66 5.27
CA ILE A 353 7.25 -12.68 4.47
C ILE A 353 6.34 -11.92 3.52
N LEU A 354 6.72 -10.69 3.19
CA LEU A 354 6.18 -10.00 2.02
C LEU A 354 7.08 -10.28 0.80
N TYR A 355 6.63 -11.17 -0.07
CA TYR A 355 7.37 -11.52 -1.27
C TYR A 355 7.01 -10.62 -2.46
N ARG A 356 8.03 -10.15 -3.17
CA ARG A 356 7.91 -9.40 -4.43
C ARG A 356 8.64 -10.12 -5.57
N HIS A 357 7.94 -10.28 -6.68
CA HIS A 357 8.42 -10.95 -7.88
C HIS A 357 8.61 -9.93 -9.01
N ILE A 358 9.87 -9.56 -9.28
CA ILE A 358 10.23 -8.57 -10.30
C ILE A 358 10.48 -9.28 -11.62
N VAL A 359 9.71 -8.96 -12.65
CA VAL A 359 9.76 -9.64 -13.95
C VAL A 359 10.20 -8.65 -15.03
N PRO A 360 11.52 -8.50 -15.25
CA PRO A 360 12.05 -7.65 -16.29
C PRO A 360 12.03 -8.29 -17.68
N ALA A 361 11.68 -7.49 -18.67
CA ALA A 361 12.06 -7.68 -20.07
C ALA A 361 13.59 -7.58 -20.21
N ALA A 362 14.12 -8.00 -21.35
CA ALA A 362 15.55 -7.84 -21.62
C ALA A 362 15.96 -6.37 -21.50
N PHE A 363 17.04 -6.10 -20.79
CA PHE A 363 17.67 -4.78 -20.70
C PHE A 363 19.17 -4.93 -20.97
N ARG A 364 19.81 -3.84 -21.41
CA ARG A 364 21.24 -3.84 -21.75
C ARG A 364 22.08 -4.22 -20.54
N SER A 365 22.80 -5.33 -20.63
CA SER A 365 23.68 -5.83 -19.57
C SER A 365 24.73 -6.79 -20.13
N GLN A 366 25.63 -7.28 -19.29
CA GLN A 366 26.53 -8.38 -19.66
C GLN A 366 25.79 -9.66 -20.06
N MET A 367 24.51 -9.82 -19.68
CA MET A 367 23.70 -10.97 -20.06
C MET A 367 23.07 -10.85 -21.45
N GLY A 368 23.10 -9.68 -22.09
CA GLY A 368 22.57 -9.50 -23.43
C GLY A 368 22.25 -8.05 -23.80
N TRP A 369 22.01 -7.85 -25.09
CA TRP A 369 21.62 -6.55 -25.65
C TRP A 369 20.10 -6.34 -25.56
N ALA A 370 19.70 -5.08 -25.37
CA ALA A 370 18.31 -4.63 -25.48
C ALA A 370 18.24 -3.12 -25.72
N VAL A 371 17.03 -2.64 -26.03
CA VAL A 371 16.73 -1.23 -26.31
C VAL A 371 16.89 -0.37 -25.07
N VAL A 372 16.40 -0.84 -23.92
CA VAL A 372 16.40 -0.11 -22.64
C VAL A 372 17.62 -0.43 -21.78
N GLY A 373 18.07 0.54 -21.00
CA GLY A 373 19.18 0.40 -20.05
C GLY A 373 18.77 -0.14 -18.68
N PRO A 374 19.74 -0.50 -17.82
CA PRO A 374 19.47 -0.97 -16.46
C PRO A 374 18.83 0.10 -15.56
N GLY A 375 19.15 1.38 -15.77
CA GLY A 375 18.52 2.50 -15.06
C GLY A 375 17.01 2.57 -15.28
N TRP A 376 16.56 2.40 -16.53
CA TRP A 376 15.13 2.32 -16.86
C TRP A 376 14.47 1.13 -16.14
N ALA A 377 15.09 -0.05 -16.19
CA ALA A 377 14.53 -1.24 -15.57
C ALA A 377 14.39 -1.08 -14.04
N ALA A 378 15.40 -0.51 -13.38
CA ALA A 378 15.37 -0.22 -11.95
C ALA A 378 14.30 0.82 -11.58
N ALA A 379 14.24 1.94 -12.33
CA ALA A 379 13.25 3.00 -12.11
C ALA A 379 11.81 2.48 -12.27
N VAL A 380 11.55 1.66 -13.30
CA VAL A 380 10.22 1.03 -13.52
C VAL A 380 9.90 0.03 -12.42
N ALA A 381 10.87 -0.79 -11.99
CA ALA A 381 10.67 -1.71 -10.87
C ALA A 381 10.26 -0.95 -9.60
N MET A 382 10.99 0.12 -9.28
CA MET A 382 10.73 0.93 -8.11
C MET A 382 9.43 1.73 -8.21
N TRP A 383 9.06 2.19 -9.40
CA TRP A 383 7.77 2.85 -9.66
C TRP A 383 6.58 1.95 -9.24
N TRP A 384 6.63 0.67 -9.59
CA TRP A 384 5.62 -0.33 -9.21
C TRP A 384 5.70 -0.70 -7.72
N ILE A 385 6.91 -0.92 -7.19
CA ILE A 385 7.11 -1.29 -5.78
C ILE A 385 6.59 -0.19 -4.84
N ARG A 386 6.91 1.08 -5.13
CA ARG A 386 6.41 2.26 -4.40
C ARG A 386 4.89 2.36 -4.41
N ARG A 387 4.22 1.78 -5.42
CA ARG A 387 2.75 1.69 -5.56
C ARG A 387 2.16 0.40 -4.98
N GLY A 388 2.97 -0.39 -4.28
CA GLY A 388 2.52 -1.56 -3.53
C GLY A 388 2.50 -2.85 -4.35
N ALA A 389 3.01 -2.85 -5.58
CA ALA A 389 3.00 -4.04 -6.42
C ALA A 389 3.86 -5.16 -5.80
N ARG A 390 3.25 -6.36 -5.68
CA ARG A 390 3.95 -7.59 -5.27
C ARG A 390 4.44 -8.37 -6.48
N TYR A 391 3.67 -8.41 -7.56
CA TYR A 391 4.18 -8.79 -8.87
C TYR A 391 4.54 -7.51 -9.60
N VAL A 392 5.80 -7.37 -10.04
CA VAL A 392 6.37 -6.10 -10.52
C VAL A 392 6.72 -6.28 -12.00
N PRO A 393 5.81 -5.93 -12.92
CA PRO A 393 6.02 -6.09 -14.35
C PRO A 393 6.94 -4.97 -14.88
N VAL A 394 8.18 -5.32 -15.22
CA VAL A 394 9.18 -4.37 -15.74
C VAL A 394 9.33 -4.63 -17.23
N THR A 395 8.37 -4.18 -18.03
CA THR A 395 8.27 -4.59 -19.44
C THR A 395 7.98 -3.45 -20.39
N TYR A 396 8.56 -3.55 -21.59
CA TYR A 396 8.18 -2.78 -22.78
C TYR A 396 7.59 -3.69 -23.88
N THR A 397 7.58 -5.01 -23.67
CA THR A 397 7.05 -6.01 -24.62
C THR A 397 5.60 -6.41 -24.28
N GLY A 398 5.18 -6.18 -23.04
CA GLY A 398 3.88 -6.57 -22.50
C GLY A 398 3.83 -8.01 -21.96
N PHE A 399 4.85 -8.84 -22.18
CA PHE A 399 4.83 -10.25 -21.75
C PHE A 399 4.77 -10.41 -20.23
N ALA A 400 5.37 -9.52 -19.45
CA ALA A 400 5.26 -9.57 -18.00
C ALA A 400 3.82 -9.42 -17.50
N PHE A 401 2.94 -8.70 -18.22
CA PHE A 401 1.51 -8.61 -17.87
C PHE A 401 0.77 -9.91 -18.13
N ALA A 402 1.01 -10.57 -19.27
CA ALA A 402 0.49 -11.94 -19.50
C ALA A 402 1.07 -12.92 -18.47
N GLY A 403 2.34 -12.73 -18.11
CA GLY A 403 3.05 -13.45 -17.06
C GLY A 403 2.38 -13.34 -15.70
N PHE A 404 1.82 -12.18 -15.36
CA PHE A 404 1.11 -11.99 -14.10
C PHE A 404 -0.08 -12.94 -13.96
N TRP A 405 -0.90 -13.04 -15.01
CA TRP A 405 -2.05 -13.94 -15.02
C TRP A 405 -1.61 -15.41 -14.95
N LYS A 406 -0.63 -15.80 -15.77
CA LYS A 406 -0.05 -17.15 -15.73
C LYS A 406 0.53 -17.48 -14.35
N PHE A 407 1.27 -16.55 -13.76
CA PHE A 407 1.88 -16.70 -12.44
C PHE A 407 0.81 -16.95 -11.38
N LEU A 408 -0.20 -16.09 -11.29
CA LEU A 408 -1.23 -16.22 -10.26
C LEU A 408 -2.06 -17.51 -10.36
N TYR A 409 -2.44 -17.90 -11.57
CA TYR A 409 -3.49 -18.91 -11.77
C TYR A 409 -3.01 -20.24 -12.37
N LEU A 410 -1.88 -20.27 -13.08
CA LEU A 410 -1.42 -21.46 -13.82
C LEU A 410 -0.10 -22.04 -13.30
N VAL A 411 0.74 -21.27 -12.62
CA VAL A 411 2.00 -21.79 -12.08
C VAL A 411 1.72 -22.59 -10.82
N GLU A 412 2.00 -23.89 -10.87
CA GLU A 412 1.94 -24.77 -9.71
C GLU A 412 2.98 -24.38 -8.65
N LYS A 413 2.54 -24.35 -7.40
CA LYS A 413 3.42 -24.16 -6.25
C LYS A 413 4.40 -25.33 -6.14
N ALA A 414 5.65 -25.04 -5.78
CA ALA A 414 6.57 -26.06 -5.32
C ALA A 414 6.03 -26.69 -4.03
N SER A 415 6.19 -28.00 -3.86
CA SER A 415 5.88 -28.73 -2.63
C SER A 415 6.65 -28.17 -1.43
#